data_AF-A0AA91KP24-F1
#
_entry.id   AF-A0AA91KP24-F1
#
_cell.length_a   1.000
_cell.length_b   1.000
_cell.length_c   1.000
_cell.angle_alpha   90.00
_cell.angle_beta   90.00
_cell.angle_gamma   90.00
#
_symmetry.space_group_name_H-M   'P 1'
#
loop_
_entity.id
_entity.type
_entity.pdbx_description
1 polymer ?
#
loop_
_entity_poly.entity_id
_entity_poly.type
_entity_poly.pdbx_seq_one_letter_code
_entity_poly.pdbx_strand_id
1 'polypeptide(L)'
;MVRFDPPLAKLVRSSAERLGLAAHDMVPGAGHDAFHLARRMPTVMIFVPCRDGISHNPCEYASAQHVAAGANVLLSVVLERAMSRG
;
A
#
# COMPACT_ATOMS: atom_id res chain seq x y z
N MET A 1 13.11 -9.90 9.37
CA MET A 1 11.82 -9.67 8.68
C MET A 1 11.08 -8.55 9.41
N VAL A 2 10.76 -7.43 8.74
CA VAL A 2 10.02 -6.33 9.36
C VAL A 2 8.53 -6.69 9.36
N ARG A 3 7.85 -6.50 10.48
CA ARG A 3 6.41 -6.73 10.61
C ARG A 3 5.67 -5.40 10.48
N PHE A 4 4.78 -5.31 9.48
CA PHE A 4 3.85 -4.19 9.36
C PHE A 4 2.65 -4.37 10.30
N ASP A 5 1.98 -3.27 10.59
CA ASP A 5 0.87 -3.21 11.55
C ASP A 5 -0.38 -3.95 11.02
N PRO A 6 -0.82 -5.05 11.66
CA PRO A 6 -1.94 -5.84 11.17
C PRO A 6 -3.28 -5.08 11.09
N PRO A 7 -3.66 -4.23 12.07
CA PRO A 7 -4.83 -3.36 11.94
C PRO A 7 -4.80 -2.45 10.71
N LEU A 8 -3.66 -1.82 10.41
CA LEU A 8 -3.50 -1.02 9.20
C LEU A 8 -3.57 -1.87 7.91
N ALA A 9 -2.99 -3.07 7.90
CA ALA A 9 -3.12 -3.99 6.76
C ALA A 9 -4.57 -4.40 6.49
N LYS A 10 -5.34 -4.68 7.56
CA LYS A 10 -6.78 -4.94 7.44
C LYS A 10 -7.52 -3.73 6.87
N LEU A 11 -7.20 -2.53 7.35
CA LEU A 11 -7.81 -1.30 6.86
C LEU A 11 -7.53 -1.05 5.36
N VAL A 12 -6.28 -1.27 4.92
CA VAL A 12 -5.91 -1.21 3.49
C VAL A 12 -6.74 -2.21 2.67
N ARG A 13 -6.86 -3.46 3.15
CA ARG A 13 -7.66 -4.49 2.45
C ARG A 13 -9.13 -4.08 2.34
N SER A 14 -9.75 -3.68 3.44
CA SER A 14 -11.15 -3.26 3.42
C SER A 14 -11.38 -2.02 2.55
N SER A 15 -10.41 -1.10 2.48
CA SER A 15 -10.45 0.02 1.54
C SER A 15 -10.44 -0.43 0.09
N ALA A 16 -9.54 -1.36 -0.28
CA ALA A 16 -9.51 -1.94 -1.63
C ALA A 16 -10.81 -2.68 -1.99
N GLU A 17 -11.36 -3.48 -1.05
CA GLU A 17 -12.64 -4.18 -1.23
C GLU A 17 -13.81 -3.21 -1.48
N ARG A 18 -13.92 -2.12 -0.71
CA ARG A 18 -14.97 -1.10 -0.91
C ARG A 18 -14.87 -0.39 -2.26
N LEU A 19 -13.65 -0.25 -2.79
CA LEU A 19 -13.39 0.34 -4.10
C LEU A 19 -13.56 -0.68 -5.25
N GLY A 20 -13.93 -1.94 -4.95
CA GLY A 20 -14.11 -2.99 -5.95
C GLY A 20 -12.79 -3.45 -6.59
N LEU A 21 -11.67 -3.29 -5.89
CA LEU A 21 -10.33 -3.62 -6.39
C LEU A 21 -9.92 -5.03 -5.94
N ALA A 22 -9.37 -5.82 -6.86
CA ALA A 22 -8.71 -7.07 -6.51
C ALA A 22 -7.38 -6.77 -5.79
N ALA A 23 -7.18 -7.35 -4.61
CA ALA A 23 -5.98 -7.19 -3.80
C ALA A 23 -5.60 -8.51 -3.12
N HIS A 24 -4.31 -8.69 -2.84
CA HIS A 24 -3.76 -9.82 -2.10
C HIS A 24 -2.63 -9.35 -1.18
N ASP A 25 -2.35 -10.13 -0.14
CA ASP A 25 -1.19 -9.85 0.72
C ASP A 25 0.10 -10.14 0.01
N MET A 26 1.11 -9.31 0.26
CA MET A 26 2.44 -9.45 -0.30
C MET A 26 3.49 -9.13 0.77
N VAL A 27 4.59 -9.87 0.75
CA VAL A 27 5.80 -9.51 1.48
C VAL A 27 6.66 -8.64 0.56
N PRO A 28 7.02 -7.39 0.93
CA PRO A 28 7.83 -6.55 0.07
C PRO A 28 9.21 -7.18 -0.17
N GLY A 29 9.59 -7.31 -1.45
CA GLY A 29 10.87 -7.89 -1.86
C GLY A 29 12.04 -6.90 -1.82
N ALA A 30 11.76 -5.59 -1.83
CA ALA A 30 12.75 -4.52 -1.84
C ALA A 30 12.74 -3.71 -0.53
N GLY A 31 13.86 -3.06 -0.23
CA GLY A 31 13.98 -2.14 0.90
C GLY A 31 13.17 -0.86 0.67
N HIS A 32 12.45 -0.42 1.70
CA HIS A 32 11.72 0.85 1.70
C HIS A 32 11.87 1.57 3.03
N ASP A 33 11.76 2.90 3.05
CA ASP A 33 11.81 3.70 4.28
C ASP A 33 10.79 3.24 5.33
N ALA A 34 9.65 2.73 4.87
CA ALA A 34 8.61 2.13 5.68
C ALA A 34 9.13 0.99 6.60
N PHE A 35 10.23 0.31 6.22
CA PHE A 35 10.86 -0.70 7.08
C PHE A 35 11.45 -0.10 8.34
N HIS A 36 12.04 1.09 8.23
CA HIS A 36 12.58 1.81 9.38
C HIS A 36 11.45 2.41 10.23
N LEU A 37 10.38 2.88 9.60
CA LEU A 37 9.20 3.43 10.30
C LEU A 37 8.44 2.35 11.08
N ALA A 38 8.24 1.16 10.49
CA ALA A 38 7.53 0.05 11.12
C ALA A 38 8.16 -0.43 12.43
N ARG A 39 9.44 -0.10 12.68
CA ARG A 39 10.12 -0.39 13.97
C ARG A 39 9.76 0.58 15.08
N ARG A 40 9.11 1.71 14.76
CA ARG A 40 8.86 2.82 15.69
C ARG A 40 7.39 3.24 15.75
N MET A 41 6.61 2.98 14.71
CA MET A 41 5.21 3.39 14.64
C MET A 41 4.38 2.44 13.76
N PRO A 42 3.06 2.35 13.99
CA PRO A 42 2.16 1.60 13.11
C PRO A 42 2.34 2.04 11.66
N THR A 43 2.72 1.09 10.81
CA THR A 43 3.07 1.35 9.40
C THR A 43 2.51 0.21 8.54
N VAL A 44 2.09 0.52 7.31
CA VAL A 44 1.69 -0.43 6.27
C VAL A 44 2.08 0.13 4.90
N MET A 45 2.15 -0.72 3.89
CA MET A 45 2.41 -0.31 2.50
C MET A 45 1.26 -0.73 1.58
N ILE A 46 1.06 0.04 0.51
CA ILE A 46 0.15 -0.29 -0.59
C ILE A 46 1.00 -0.43 -1.85
N PHE A 47 0.86 -1.55 -2.55
CA PHE A 47 1.55 -1.82 -3.80
C PHE A 47 0.56 -1.78 -4.97
N VAL A 48 1.05 -1.31 -6.12
CA VAL A 48 0.31 -1.35 -7.40
C VAL A 48 1.13 -2.14 -8.42
N PRO A 49 0.50 -2.80 -9.41
CA PRO A 49 1.25 -3.56 -10.41
C PRO A 49 2.14 -2.66 -11.27
N CYS A 50 3.38 -3.08 -11.45
CA CYS A 50 4.30 -2.57 -12.47
C CYS A 50 4.35 -3.55 -13.65
N ARG A 51 4.33 -3.03 -14.88
CA ARG A 51 4.39 -3.84 -16.10
C ARG A 51 5.64 -4.71 -16.09
N ASP A 52 5.42 -6.02 -16.27
CA ASP A 52 6.46 -7.06 -16.26
C ASP A 52 7.31 -7.11 -14.99
N GLY A 53 6.89 -6.45 -13.90
CA GLY A 53 7.66 -6.36 -12.65
C GLY A 53 9.00 -5.61 -12.79
N ILE A 54 9.19 -4.86 -13.88
CA ILE A 54 10.44 -4.13 -14.14
C ILE A 54 10.54 -2.92 -13.20
N SER A 55 11.69 -2.74 -12.55
CA SER A 55 12.00 -1.55 -11.76
C SER A 55 13.46 -1.13 -11.91
N HIS A 56 13.81 0.10 -11.51
CA HIS A 56 15.14 0.70 -11.68
C HIS A 56 15.63 0.69 -13.13
N ASN A 57 14.69 0.85 -14.06
CA ASN A 57 14.93 0.75 -15.49
C ASN A 57 14.04 1.76 -16.22
N PRO A 58 14.50 2.42 -17.30
CA PRO A 58 13.67 3.34 -18.09
C PRO A 58 12.37 2.75 -18.64
N CYS A 59 12.26 1.42 -18.76
CA CYS A 59 11.05 0.73 -19.18
C CYS A 59 10.03 0.50 -18.05
N GLU A 60 10.38 0.84 -16.80
CA GLU A 60 9.48 0.79 -15.62
C GLU A 60 8.20 1.58 -15.90
N TYR A 61 7.06 0.94 -15.65
CA TYR A 61 5.76 1.53 -16.00
C TYR A 61 4.63 0.98 -15.13
N ALA A 62 3.87 1.89 -14.52
CA ALA A 62 2.57 1.60 -13.94
C ALA A 62 1.48 2.32 -14.77
N SER A 63 0.38 1.63 -15.04
CA SER A 63 -0.74 2.25 -15.76
C SER A 63 -1.39 3.35 -14.92
N ALA A 64 -1.94 4.37 -15.58
CA ALA A 64 -2.65 5.45 -14.88
C ALA A 64 -3.79 4.90 -14.00
N GLN A 65 -4.45 3.83 -14.44
CA GLN A 65 -5.52 3.16 -13.69
C GLN A 65 -4.97 2.51 -12.41
N HIS A 66 -3.83 1.82 -12.46
CA HIS A 66 -3.22 1.23 -11.28
C HIS A 66 -2.73 2.29 -10.30
N VAL A 67 -2.10 3.35 -10.80
CA VAL A 67 -1.65 4.48 -9.95
C VAL A 67 -2.85 5.15 -9.27
N ALA A 68 -3.92 5.43 -10.01
CA ALA A 68 -5.15 6.00 -9.45
C ALA A 68 -5.80 5.07 -8.42
N ALA A 69 -5.85 3.76 -8.67
CA ALA A 69 -6.37 2.78 -7.72
C ALA A 69 -5.57 2.78 -6.40
N GLY A 70 -4.23 2.74 -6.47
CA GLY A 70 -3.37 2.82 -5.29
C GLY A 70 -3.54 4.13 -4.52
N ALA A 71 -3.63 5.25 -5.23
CA ALA A 71 -3.86 6.57 -4.64
C ALA A 71 -5.23 6.66 -3.94
N ASN A 72 -6.29 6.10 -4.53
CA ASN A 72 -7.62 6.07 -3.92
C ASN A 72 -7.66 5.21 -2.65
N VAL A 73 -6.98 4.06 -2.65
CA VAL A 73 -6.84 3.23 -1.44
C VAL A 73 -6.11 4.01 -0.35
N LEU A 74 -4.98 4.66 -0.68
CA LEU A 74 -4.22 5.49 0.24
C LEU A 74 -5.08 6.62 0.81
N LEU A 75 -5.81 7.36 -0.03
CA LEU A 75 -6.70 8.43 0.38
C LEU A 75 -7.74 7.93 1.38
N SER A 76 -8.45 6.85 1.08
CA SER A 76 -9.47 6.30 1.97
C SER A 76 -8.87 5.86 3.32
N VAL A 77 -7.69 5.25 3.34
CA VAL A 77 -7.02 4.79 4.57
C VAL A 77 -6.59 5.97 5.43
N VAL A 78 -5.99 7.00 4.81
CA VAL A 78 -5.55 8.22 5.50
C VAL A 78 -6.75 8.96 6.11
N LEU A 79 -7.83 9.13 5.34
CA LEU A 79 -9.05 9.77 5.81
C LEU A 79 -9.66 9.02 7.01
N GLU A 80 -9.80 7.69 6.90
CA GLU A 80 -10.36 6.88 7.98
C GLU A 80 -9.49 6.96 9.25
N ARG A 81 -8.16 6.93 9.12
CA ARG A 81 -7.24 7.05 10.26
C ARG A 81 -7.18 8.45 10.87
N ALA A 82 -7.32 9.49 10.06
CA ALA A 82 -7.34 10.87 10.53
C ALA A 82 -8.62 11.16 11.30
N MET A 83 -9.76 10.63 10.84
CA MET A 83 -11.07 10.82 11.46
C MET A 83 -11.34 9.88 12.64
N SER A 84 -10.67 8.73 12.72
CA SER A 84 -10.81 7.79 13.85
C SER A 84 -10.06 8.23 15.12
N ARG A 85 -9.42 9.40 15.13
CA ARG A 85 -8.78 9.97 16.33
C ARG A 85 -9.83 10.71 17.16
N GLY A 86 -10.56 9.94 17.97
CA GLY A 86 -11.22 10.39 19.19
C GLY A 86 -10.36 10.02 20.40
#